data_AF-A0A2M7PDD6-F1
#
_entry.id   AF-A0A2M7PDD6-F1
#
_cell.length_a   1.000
_cell.length_b   1.000
_cell.length_c   1.000
_cell.angle_alpha   90.00
_cell.angle_beta   90.00
_cell.angle_gamma   90.00
#
_symmetry.space_group_name_H-M   'P 1'
#
loop_
_entity.id
_entity.type
_entity.pdbx_description
1 polymer ?
#
loop_
_entity_poly.entity_id
_entity_poly.type
_entity_poly.pdbx_seq_one_letter_code
_entity_poly.pdbx_strand_id
1 'polypeptide(L)'
;MKDKAAFSSSLILFTVVFVLSICTFSDAGSSSGDYPSKAGLESITRGAPVKSASEKVKSGVSNETRAQKYGFEMSTNRYGEDYRDFDIPVADPRLCAEVCAEEADCKAWTMVKPGIQGEQAKCWLKSKVPQPEKDDCCISGLKSR
;
A
#
# COMPACT_ATOMS: atom_id res chain seq x y z
N MET A 1 59.77 -26.47 -5.76
CA MET A 1 59.97 -27.16 -4.47
C MET A 1 60.26 -26.13 -3.40
N LYS A 2 59.45 -26.16 -2.32
CA LYS A 2 59.64 -25.51 -1.00
C LYS A 2 59.04 -24.11 -0.83
N ASP A 3 57.74 -24.15 -0.59
CA ASP A 3 56.98 -23.33 0.34
C ASP A 3 57.73 -23.03 1.65
N LYS A 4 57.52 -21.84 2.22
CA LYS A 4 57.43 -21.60 3.68
C LYS A 4 56.83 -20.22 3.98
N ALA A 5 55.83 -20.27 4.83
CA ALA A 5 54.90 -19.23 5.24
C ALA A 5 55.50 -18.19 6.21
N ALA A 6 54.86 -17.02 6.28
CA ALA A 6 54.69 -16.24 7.50
C ALA A 6 53.57 -15.18 7.30
N PHE A 7 52.33 -15.63 7.05
CA PHE A 7 51.20 -14.70 7.04
C PHE A 7 50.69 -14.53 8.48
N SER A 8 50.86 -13.31 8.97
CA SER A 8 50.54 -12.81 10.30
C SER A 8 49.16 -13.26 10.78
N SER A 9 49.14 -14.23 11.69
CA SER A 9 47.93 -14.89 12.23
C SER A 9 47.25 -14.09 13.36
N SER A 10 47.74 -12.90 13.69
CA SER A 10 47.28 -12.13 14.86
C SER A 10 46.22 -11.05 14.53
N LEU A 11 46.05 -10.65 13.28
CA LEU A 11 45.05 -9.64 12.87
C LEU A 11 43.67 -10.23 12.50
N ILE A 12 43.61 -11.53 12.22
CA ILE A 12 42.37 -12.20 11.80
C ILE A 12 41.45 -12.47 13.01
N LEU A 13 42.01 -12.71 14.20
CA LEU A 13 41.22 -12.95 15.41
C LEU A 13 40.44 -11.71 15.88
N PHE A 14 40.96 -10.49 15.68
CA PHE A 14 40.26 -9.26 16.08
C PHE A 14 39.05 -8.93 15.18
N THR A 15 39.07 -9.31 13.90
CA THR A 15 37.91 -9.12 13.00
C THR A 15 36.82 -10.17 13.22
N VAL A 16 37.17 -11.43 13.54
CA VAL A 16 36.13 -12.46 13.79
C VAL A 16 35.33 -12.16 15.07
N VAL A 17 35.95 -11.59 16.12
CA VAL A 17 35.25 -11.21 17.35
C VAL A 17 34.25 -10.06 17.12
N PHE A 18 34.58 -9.08 16.26
CA PHE A 18 33.64 -8.01 15.90
C PHE A 18 32.49 -8.50 15.00
N VAL A 19 32.75 -9.48 14.12
CA VAL A 19 31.71 -10.06 13.24
C VAL A 19 30.81 -11.06 14.00
N LEU A 20 31.29 -11.72 15.05
CA LEU A 20 30.44 -12.57 15.92
C LEU A 20 29.58 -11.78 16.91
N SER A 21 29.94 -10.54 17.23
CA SER A 21 29.14 -9.69 18.14
C SER A 21 28.01 -8.93 17.45
N ILE A 22 27.94 -8.92 16.12
CA ILE A 22 26.83 -8.33 15.34
C ILE A 22 25.73 -9.33 14.97
N CYS A 23 25.85 -10.61 15.36
CA CYS A 23 24.87 -11.65 15.02
C CYS A 23 23.87 -11.99 16.15
N THR A 24 23.80 -11.22 17.24
CA THR A 24 22.77 -11.37 18.28
C THR A 24 21.87 -10.14 18.40
N PHE A 25 21.32 -9.69 17.28
CA PHE A 25 20.09 -8.90 17.32
C PHE A 25 19.00 -9.66 16.56
N SER A 26 18.55 -10.75 17.20
CA SER A 26 17.23 -11.30 16.99
C SER A 26 16.22 -10.31 17.55
N ASP A 27 15.55 -9.57 16.67
CA ASP A 27 14.21 -9.06 16.97
C ASP A 27 13.22 -9.78 16.06
N ALA A 28 12.67 -10.85 16.60
CA ALA A 28 11.35 -11.33 16.24
C ALA A 28 10.34 -10.33 16.81
N GLY A 29 9.84 -9.45 15.96
CA GLY A 29 8.82 -8.47 16.30
C GLY A 29 7.67 -8.54 15.31
N SER A 30 6.85 -9.58 15.44
CA SER A 30 5.52 -9.65 14.83
C SER A 30 4.62 -8.66 15.59
N SER A 31 4.34 -7.49 15.02
CA SER A 31 3.31 -6.59 15.53
C SER A 31 2.09 -6.69 14.62
N SER A 32 1.19 -7.54 15.08
CA SER A 32 -0.23 -7.64 14.72
C SER A 32 -0.92 -6.29 14.65
N GLY A 33 -1.89 -6.19 13.74
CA GLY A 33 -2.66 -4.98 13.49
C GLY A 33 -3.44 -4.45 14.69
N ASP A 34 -3.37 -3.13 14.85
CA ASP A 34 -4.29 -2.32 15.64
C ASP A 34 -5.06 -1.40 14.68
N TYR A 35 -6.26 -1.83 14.27
CA TYR A 35 -7.27 -0.93 13.71
C TYR A 35 -8.03 -0.28 14.88
N PRO A 36 -7.86 1.02 15.18
CA PRO A 36 -8.64 1.67 16.22
C PRO A 36 -10.10 1.84 15.76
N SER A 37 -10.99 1.08 16.37
CA SER A 37 -12.44 1.27 16.32
C SER A 37 -12.86 2.18 17.48
N LYS A 38 -13.39 3.37 17.10
CA LYS A 38 -14.26 4.28 17.87
C LYS A 38 -13.71 5.01 19.09
N ALA A 39 -13.72 6.35 19.03
CA ALA A 39 -14.56 7.24 19.84
C ALA A 39 -14.08 8.70 19.66
N GLY A 40 -15.00 9.66 19.58
CA GLY A 40 -14.64 11.09 19.68
C GLY A 40 -15.45 12.01 18.79
N LEU A 41 -16.75 12.14 19.08
CA LEU A 41 -17.53 13.33 18.73
C LEU A 41 -17.05 14.46 19.64
N GLU A 42 -16.35 15.47 19.12
CA GLU A 42 -16.25 16.78 19.76
C GLU A 42 -16.37 17.92 18.74
N SER A 43 -17.16 18.92 19.12
CA SER A 43 -17.68 20.00 18.29
C SER A 43 -16.69 21.16 18.22
N ILE A 44 -16.34 21.65 17.01
CA ILE A 44 -15.66 22.95 16.87
C ILE A 44 -16.14 23.71 15.62
N THR A 45 -16.95 24.74 15.92
CA THR A 45 -17.11 26.06 15.25
C THR A 45 -17.64 26.20 13.81
N ARG A 46 -18.74 26.97 13.75
CA ARG A 46 -19.26 27.69 12.58
C ARG A 46 -18.23 28.67 12.01
N GLY A 47 -18.10 28.71 10.69
CA GLY A 47 -17.65 29.91 9.98
C GLY A 47 -16.96 29.69 8.63
N ALA A 48 -17.71 29.86 7.53
CA ALA A 48 -17.40 30.71 6.37
C ALA A 48 -17.93 30.13 5.03
N PRO A 49 -18.60 30.93 4.18
CA PRO A 49 -18.92 30.53 2.83
C PRO A 49 -17.66 30.60 1.97
N VAL A 50 -17.15 29.47 1.51
CA VAL A 50 -16.14 29.44 0.44
C VAL A 50 -16.79 29.91 -0.85
N LYS A 51 -16.56 31.18 -1.20
CA LYS A 51 -16.86 31.68 -2.54
C LYS A 51 -15.97 30.94 -3.52
N SER A 52 -16.61 30.13 -4.36
CA SER A 52 -16.03 29.50 -5.54
C SER A 52 -15.41 30.57 -6.43
N ALA A 53 -14.09 30.62 -6.46
CA ALA A 53 -13.32 31.27 -7.50
C ALA A 53 -12.60 30.16 -8.27
N SER A 54 -13.07 29.88 -9.48
CA SER A 54 -12.39 29.01 -10.44
C SER A 54 -11.11 29.67 -10.91
N GLU A 55 -10.00 29.43 -10.21
CA GLU A 55 -8.68 29.80 -10.68
C GLU A 55 -8.08 28.64 -11.49
N LYS A 56 -7.74 28.95 -12.73
CA LYS A 56 -7.34 28.02 -13.79
C LYS A 56 -5.89 27.58 -13.60
N VAL A 57 -5.65 26.46 -12.92
CA VAL A 57 -4.30 25.89 -12.76
C VAL A 57 -3.90 25.11 -14.02
N LYS A 58 -2.87 25.60 -14.72
CA LYS A 58 -2.21 24.96 -15.86
C LYS A 58 -1.14 24.01 -15.29
N SER A 59 -1.38 22.70 -15.32
CA SER A 59 -0.52 21.71 -14.66
C SER A 59 0.77 21.41 -15.43
N GLY A 60 1.88 21.93 -14.92
CA GLY A 60 3.20 21.32 -15.02
C GLY A 60 3.52 20.67 -13.68
N VAL A 61 3.84 19.37 -13.69
CA VAL A 61 3.98 18.51 -12.52
C VAL A 61 5.13 18.99 -11.61
N SER A 62 4.83 19.25 -10.33
CA SER A 62 5.82 19.30 -9.25
C SER A 62 5.31 18.46 -8.06
N ASN A 63 6.26 17.82 -7.38
CA ASN A 63 6.12 16.62 -6.55
C ASN A 63 5.17 16.73 -5.33
N GLU A 64 3.87 16.72 -5.61
CA GLU A 64 2.77 16.58 -4.63
C GLU A 64 1.59 15.73 -5.18
N THR A 65 1.82 14.94 -6.24
CA THR A 65 0.77 14.42 -7.15
C THR A 65 0.74 12.89 -7.32
N ARG A 66 0.69 12.11 -6.23
CA ARG A 66 0.29 10.66 -6.27
C ARG A 66 -0.87 10.32 -5.34
N ALA A 67 -1.08 11.08 -4.26
CA ALA A 67 -2.15 10.84 -3.30
C ALA A 67 -3.57 11.16 -3.84
N GLN A 68 -3.67 11.87 -4.95
CA GLN A 68 -4.93 12.37 -5.53
C GLN A 68 -5.19 11.83 -6.95
N LYS A 69 -4.51 10.75 -7.37
CA LYS A 69 -4.72 10.17 -8.71
C LYS A 69 -5.96 9.28 -8.78
N TYR A 70 -6.34 8.66 -7.67
CA TYR A 70 -7.39 7.65 -7.62
C TYR A 70 -8.58 8.11 -6.78
N GLY A 71 -9.79 7.98 -7.32
CA GLY A 71 -11.03 8.15 -6.56
C GLY A 71 -11.32 6.87 -5.80
N PHE A 72 -11.14 6.89 -4.48
CA PHE A 72 -11.41 5.75 -3.60
C PHE A 72 -12.85 5.74 -3.09
N GLU A 73 -13.47 4.56 -3.18
CA GLU A 73 -14.82 4.27 -2.68
C GLU A 73 -14.68 3.38 -1.44
N MET A 74 -14.74 4.01 -0.27
CA MET A 74 -14.60 3.32 1.02
C MET A 74 -15.83 2.45 1.32
N SER A 75 -15.62 1.31 1.98
CA SER A 75 -16.69 0.36 2.35
C SER A 75 -17.62 0.07 1.16
N THR A 76 -17.04 -0.20 0.00
CA THR A 76 -17.75 -0.39 -1.26
C THR A 76 -17.15 -1.56 -1.99
N ASN A 77 -18.00 -2.44 -2.52
CA ASN A 77 -17.65 -3.48 -3.46
C ASN A 77 -18.40 -3.27 -4.77
N ARG A 78 -17.72 -3.40 -5.89
CA ARG A 78 -18.30 -3.43 -7.23
C ARG A 78 -18.34 -4.87 -7.72
N TYR A 79 -19.37 -5.64 -7.40
CA TYR A 79 -19.41 -7.09 -7.69
C TYR A 79 -19.33 -7.42 -9.19
N GLY A 80 -18.50 -8.41 -9.55
CA GLY A 80 -18.41 -8.98 -10.90
C GLY A 80 -17.53 -8.22 -11.88
N GLU A 81 -17.53 -8.67 -13.14
CA GLU A 81 -16.69 -8.17 -14.26
C GLU A 81 -15.18 -8.30 -14.01
N ASP A 82 -14.81 -9.12 -13.03
CA ASP A 82 -13.44 -9.46 -12.67
C ASP A 82 -12.78 -10.29 -13.78
N TYR A 83 -11.60 -9.85 -14.23
CA TYR A 83 -10.81 -10.60 -15.23
C TYR A 83 -9.45 -11.03 -14.70
N ARG A 84 -9.00 -10.45 -13.59
CA ARG A 84 -7.72 -10.76 -12.96
C ARG A 84 -7.78 -10.45 -11.47
N ASP A 85 -7.22 -11.34 -10.66
CA ASP A 85 -7.00 -11.13 -9.23
C ASP A 85 -5.58 -11.46 -8.81
N PHE A 86 -5.16 -10.88 -7.67
CA PHE A 86 -3.88 -11.14 -7.05
C PHE A 86 -3.88 -10.68 -5.59
N ASP A 87 -3.07 -11.33 -4.76
CA ASP A 87 -2.86 -10.93 -3.37
C ASP A 87 -1.81 -9.80 -3.28
N ILE A 88 -2.00 -8.90 -2.32
CA ILE A 88 -1.06 -7.84 -1.97
C ILE A 88 -0.66 -7.95 -0.49
N PRO A 89 0.64 -7.82 -0.17
CA PRO A 89 1.14 -8.04 1.19
C PRO A 89 0.77 -6.92 2.16
N VAL A 90 0.46 -5.73 1.63
CA VAL A 90 0.02 -4.56 2.39
C VAL A 90 -1.36 -4.18 1.92
N ALA A 91 -2.31 -3.99 2.83
CA ALA A 91 -3.68 -3.59 2.54
C ALA A 91 -3.80 -2.10 2.13
N ASP A 92 -3.03 -1.71 1.10
CA ASP A 92 -3.03 -0.38 0.50
C ASP A 92 -3.78 -0.41 -0.85
N PRO A 93 -4.97 0.21 -0.95
CA PRO A 93 -5.78 0.20 -2.16
C PRO A 93 -5.10 0.89 -3.35
N ARG A 94 -4.08 1.73 -3.12
CA ARG A 94 -3.26 2.31 -4.19
C ARG A 94 -2.60 1.25 -5.06
N LEU A 95 -2.26 0.09 -4.50
CA LEU A 95 -1.62 -0.99 -5.24
C LEU A 95 -2.56 -1.56 -6.32
N CYS A 96 -3.83 -1.81 -6.00
CA CYS A 96 -4.82 -2.24 -7.00
C CYS A 96 -5.04 -1.14 -8.05
N ALA A 97 -5.07 0.12 -7.62
CA ALA A 97 -5.32 1.26 -8.49
C ALA A 97 -4.16 1.51 -9.48
N GLU A 98 -2.92 1.29 -9.05
CA GLU A 98 -1.72 1.41 -9.89
C GLU A 98 -1.68 0.36 -10.98
N VAL A 99 -1.88 -0.91 -10.63
CA VAL A 99 -1.94 -1.99 -11.63
C VAL A 99 -3.10 -1.75 -12.60
N CYS A 100 -4.27 -1.33 -12.10
CA CYS A 100 -5.40 -0.99 -12.95
C CYS A 100 -5.08 0.18 -13.91
N ALA A 101 -4.32 1.18 -13.47
CA ALA A 101 -3.92 2.29 -14.31
C ALA A 101 -3.02 1.85 -15.48
N GLU A 102 -2.18 0.84 -15.28
CA GLU A 102 -1.25 0.33 -16.28
C GLU A 102 -1.90 -0.63 -17.30
N GLU A 103 -3.00 -1.31 -16.93
CA GLU A 103 -3.65 -2.29 -17.81
C GLU A 103 -4.75 -1.68 -18.68
N ALA A 104 -4.65 -1.83 -20.00
CA ALA A 104 -5.63 -1.27 -20.95
C ALA A 104 -7.08 -1.76 -20.70
N ASP A 105 -7.22 -3.03 -20.31
CA ASP A 105 -8.52 -3.68 -20.09
C ASP A 105 -9.17 -3.27 -18.78
N CYS A 106 -8.38 -2.82 -17.80
CA CYS A 106 -8.93 -2.39 -16.51
C CYS A 106 -9.79 -1.13 -16.65
N LYS A 107 -10.99 -1.16 -16.08
CA LYS A 107 -11.91 -0.01 -15.96
C LYS A 107 -12.24 0.32 -14.51
N ALA A 108 -12.22 -0.67 -13.63
CA ALA A 108 -12.42 -0.53 -12.19
C ALA A 108 -11.63 -1.60 -11.43
N TRP A 109 -11.53 -1.42 -10.11
CA TRP A 109 -10.88 -2.38 -9.23
C TRP A 109 -11.57 -2.42 -7.86
N THR A 110 -11.41 -3.54 -7.16
CA THR A 110 -11.81 -3.69 -5.75
C THR A 110 -10.67 -4.33 -4.97
N MET A 111 -10.28 -3.73 -3.85
CA MET A 111 -9.44 -4.35 -2.84
C MET A 111 -10.32 -4.93 -1.73
N VAL A 112 -10.24 -6.24 -1.51
CA VAL A 112 -10.80 -6.92 -0.34
C VAL A 112 -9.78 -6.86 0.79
N LYS A 113 -10.21 -6.46 2.00
CA LYS A 113 -9.39 -6.38 3.20
C LYS A 113 -8.82 -7.76 3.60
N PRO A 114 -7.66 -7.79 4.28
CA PRO A 114 -7.07 -9.04 4.75
C PRO A 114 -8.01 -9.75 5.74
N GLY A 115 -7.91 -11.08 5.79
CA GLY A 115 -8.73 -11.93 6.66
C GLY A 115 -10.09 -12.33 6.09
N ILE A 116 -10.49 -11.81 4.92
CA ILE A 116 -11.81 -12.10 4.31
C ILE A 116 -11.69 -13.19 3.23
N GLN A 117 -10.76 -13.04 2.29
CA GLN A 117 -10.54 -14.00 1.18
C GLN A 117 -9.14 -14.65 1.24
N GLY A 118 -8.44 -14.46 2.35
CA GLY A 118 -7.06 -14.90 2.58
C GLY A 118 -6.44 -14.06 3.69
N GLU A 119 -5.25 -14.44 4.16
CA GLU A 119 -4.52 -13.66 5.18
C GLU A 119 -4.09 -12.29 4.64
N GLN A 120 -3.80 -12.21 3.34
CA GLN A 120 -3.43 -10.99 2.64
C GLN A 120 -4.66 -10.29 2.04
N ALA A 121 -4.51 -9.01 1.73
CA ALA A 121 -5.54 -8.30 0.96
C ALA A 121 -5.53 -8.80 -0.49
N LYS A 122 -6.70 -8.81 -1.14
CA LYS A 122 -6.84 -9.27 -2.52
C LYS A 122 -7.35 -8.17 -3.43
N CYS A 123 -6.66 -7.94 -4.54
CA CYS A 123 -7.10 -7.05 -5.61
C CYS A 123 -7.91 -7.82 -6.64
N TRP A 124 -9.00 -7.22 -7.09
CA TRP A 124 -9.85 -7.70 -8.16
C TRP A 124 -9.96 -6.63 -9.25
N LEU A 125 -9.30 -6.83 -10.39
CA LEU A 125 -9.33 -5.93 -11.54
C LEU A 125 -10.51 -6.27 -12.45
N LYS A 126 -11.19 -5.23 -12.93
CA LYS A 126 -12.47 -5.35 -13.61
C LYS A 126 -12.42 -4.76 -15.01
N SER A 127 -13.00 -5.49 -15.96
CA SER A 127 -13.02 -5.13 -17.38
C SER A 127 -14.13 -4.13 -17.73
N LYS A 128 -15.06 -3.93 -16.79
CA LYS A 128 -16.12 -2.91 -16.84
C LYS A 128 -16.24 -2.20 -15.49
N VAL A 129 -17.23 -1.33 -15.37
CA VAL A 129 -17.57 -0.62 -14.14
C VAL A 129 -18.92 -1.15 -13.60
N PRO A 130 -18.92 -2.20 -12.74
CA PRO A 130 -20.14 -2.68 -12.09
C PRO A 130 -20.76 -1.62 -11.17
N GLN A 131 -22.03 -1.78 -10.78
CA GLN A 131 -22.65 -0.85 -9.81
C GLN A 131 -21.94 -0.94 -8.44
N PRO A 132 -21.78 0.19 -7.72
CA PRO A 132 -21.22 0.18 -6.37
C PRO A 132 -22.26 -0.34 -5.37
N GLU A 133 -21.86 -1.28 -4.52
CA GLU A 133 -22.64 -1.80 -3.41
C GLU A 133 -21.89 -1.56 -2.09
N LYS A 134 -22.62 -1.18 -1.03
CA LYS A 134 -22.02 -0.92 0.27
C LYS A 134 -21.58 -2.23 0.92
N ASP A 135 -20.30 -2.34 1.21
CA ASP A 135 -19.72 -3.50 1.88
C ASP A 135 -18.43 -3.13 2.62
N ASP A 136 -18.40 -3.35 3.93
CA ASP A 136 -17.24 -3.04 4.77
C ASP A 136 -16.02 -3.92 4.48
N CYS A 137 -16.17 -4.99 3.68
CA CYS A 137 -15.05 -5.82 3.24
C CYS A 137 -14.02 -5.05 2.42
N CYS A 138 -14.45 -3.97 1.77
CA CYS A 138 -13.85 -3.62 0.50
C CYS A 138 -13.65 -2.12 0.31
N ILE A 139 -12.61 -1.80 -0.46
CA ILE A 139 -12.36 -0.47 -0.98
C ILE A 139 -12.29 -0.62 -2.50
N SER A 140 -13.13 0.10 -3.23
CA SER A 140 -13.14 0.08 -4.69
C SER A 140 -12.60 1.38 -5.27
N GLY A 141 -12.39 1.39 -6.58
CA GLY A 141 -12.17 2.60 -7.32
C GLY A 141 -12.31 2.39 -8.83
N LEU A 142 -12.44 3.51 -9.53
CA LEU A 142 -12.41 3.53 -10.99
C LEU A 142 -10.97 3.73 -11.47
N LYS A 143 -10.69 3.32 -12.70
CA LYS A 143 -9.41 3.65 -13.34
C LYS A 143 -9.27 5.17 -13.45
N SER A 144 -8.17 5.71 -12.94
CA SER A 144 -7.81 7.12 -13.14
C SER A 144 -7.60 7.37 -14.63
N ARG A 145 -8.13 8.47 -15.16
CA ARG A 145 -7.90 8.90 -16.55
C ARG A 145 -6.45 9.28 -16.81
#